data_AF-A0A9N9AD79-F1
#
_entry.id   AF-A0A9N9AD79-F1
#
_cell.length_a   1.000
_cell.length_b   1.000
_cell.length_c   1.000
_cell.angle_alpha   90.00
_cell.angle_beta   90.00
_cell.angle_gamma   90.00
#
_symmetry.space_group_name_H-M   'P 1'
#
loop_
_entity.id
_entity.type
_entity.pdbx_description
1 polymer ?
#
loop_
_entity_poly.entity_id
_entity_poly.type
_entity_poly.pdbx_seq_one_letter_code
_entity_poly.pdbx_strand_id
1 'polypeptide(L)'
;MASFKFLRLLAILAVMFAALAICAPPPVMHVPAPGSGPWAIKSIQNVSWWCNKCSSADSVIIEIIKNGRTVVFTTTGVNANSGTKDFVVDPKWATVGDKFLVRVTDKNVSGKSLKFTVFKTQG
;
A
#
# COMPACT_ATOMS: atom_id res chain seq x y z
N MET A 1 41.35 24.58 -30.26
CA MET A 1 40.10 25.10 -30.82
C MET A 1 39.14 23.92 -30.97
N ALA A 2 38.12 23.80 -30.13
CA ALA A 2 37.19 22.66 -30.19
C ALA A 2 36.41 22.71 -31.52
N SER A 3 36.45 21.62 -32.29
CA SER A 3 35.77 21.54 -33.59
C SER A 3 34.25 21.64 -33.39
N PHE A 4 33.56 22.40 -34.24
CA PHE A 4 32.11 22.59 -34.21
C PHE A 4 31.32 21.26 -34.24
N LYS A 5 31.91 20.19 -34.80
CA LYS A 5 31.36 18.82 -34.78
C LYS A 5 31.41 18.19 -33.38
N PHE A 6 32.47 18.45 -32.61
CA PHE A 6 32.65 17.97 -31.24
C PHE A 6 31.66 18.63 -30.27
N LEU A 7 31.42 19.94 -30.40
CA LEU A 7 30.39 20.63 -29.60
C LEU A 7 28.97 20.12 -29.91
N ARG A 8 28.65 19.79 -31.16
CA ARG A 8 27.36 19.21 -31.54
C ARG A 8 27.16 17.81 -30.95
N LEU A 9 28.19 16.96 -30.99
CA LEU A 9 28.15 15.63 -30.36
C LEU A 9 27.96 15.73 -28.84
N LEU A 10 28.65 16.67 -28.18
CA LEU A 10 28.50 16.91 -26.74
C LEU A 10 27.08 17.38 -26.39
N ALA A 11 26.49 18.28 -27.20
CA ALA A 11 25.13 18.76 -26.99
C ALA A 11 24.08 17.66 -27.18
N ILE A 12 24.22 16.81 -28.21
CA ILE A 12 23.33 15.66 -28.44
C ILE A 12 23.43 14.66 -27.29
N LEU A 13 24.66 14.37 -26.83
CA LEU A 13 24.88 13.48 -25.69
C LEU A 13 24.27 14.05 -24.40
N ALA A 14 24.43 15.35 -24.14
CA ALA A 14 23.83 16.03 -22.99
C ALA A 14 22.29 16.00 -23.02
N VAL A 15 21.67 16.18 -24.19
CA VAL A 15 20.21 16.07 -24.36
C VAL A 15 19.73 14.63 -24.14
N MET A 16 20.47 13.62 -24.62
CA MET A 16 20.15 12.20 -24.37
C MET A 16 20.29 11.83 -22.89
N PHE A 17 21.33 12.29 -22.20
CA PHE A 17 21.50 12.09 -20.76
C PHE A 17 20.42 12.80 -19.94
N ALA A 18 20.00 14.01 -20.34
CA ALA A 18 18.90 14.72 -19.69
C ALA A 18 17.55 14.03 -19.91
N ALA A 19 17.31 13.44 -21.09
CA ALA A 19 16.08 12.71 -21.40
C ALA A 19 15.93 11.38 -20.62
N LEU A 20 17.06 10.74 -20.26
CA LEU A 20 17.05 9.51 -19.45
C LEU A 20 16.78 9.76 -17.95
N ALA A 21 16.89 11.00 -17.48
CA ALA A 21 16.74 11.34 -16.06
C ALA A 21 15.28 11.49 -15.59
N ILE A 22 14.30 11.39 -16.49
CA ILE A 22 12.92 11.83 -16.22
C ILE A 22 11.89 10.74 -16.54
N CYS A 23 11.91 9.61 -15.83
CA CYS A 23 10.67 8.84 -15.59
C CYS A 23 10.90 7.72 -14.54
N ALA A 24 11.10 8.08 -13.28
CA ALA A 24 10.97 7.08 -12.23
C ALA A 24 9.46 6.80 -12.03
N PRO A 25 8.99 5.54 -12.03
CA PRO A 25 7.56 5.24 -11.85
C PRO A 25 7.04 5.80 -10.52
N PRO A 26 5.76 6.18 -10.41
CA PRO A 26 5.24 6.67 -9.13
C PRO A 26 5.38 5.61 -8.02
N PRO A 27 5.48 6.03 -6.74
CA PRO A 27 5.43 5.09 -5.63
C PRO A 27 4.10 4.32 -5.63
N VAL A 28 4.16 3.03 -5.29
CA VAL A 28 3.00 2.15 -5.18
C VAL A 28 3.06 1.45 -3.82
N MET A 29 1.95 1.46 -3.10
CA MET A 29 1.78 0.71 -1.86
C MET A 29 1.09 -0.61 -2.19
N HIS A 30 1.76 -1.71 -1.85
CA HIS A 30 1.24 -3.06 -2.01
C HIS A 30 0.73 -3.58 -0.67
N VAL A 31 -0.42 -4.25 -0.67
CA VAL A 31 -1.07 -4.76 0.55
C VAL A 31 -1.45 -6.22 0.35
N PRO A 32 -0.51 -7.17 0.49
CA PRO A 32 -0.74 -8.61 0.24
C PRO A 32 -1.69 -9.27 1.24
N ALA A 33 -1.81 -8.72 2.45
CA ALA A 33 -2.57 -9.29 3.55
C ALA A 33 -3.50 -8.22 4.16
N PRO A 34 -4.69 -8.60 4.65
CA PRO A 34 -5.18 -9.97 4.79
C PRO A 34 -5.57 -10.59 3.43
N GLY A 35 -5.47 -11.93 3.36
CA GLY A 35 -5.98 -12.70 2.23
C GLY A 35 -7.51 -12.66 2.14
N SER A 36 -8.08 -13.36 1.16
CA SER A 36 -9.52 -13.31 0.85
C SER A 36 -10.46 -13.90 1.90
N GLY A 37 -9.95 -14.54 2.96
CA GLY A 37 -10.78 -15.19 3.97
C GLY A 37 -11.60 -16.38 3.45
N PRO A 38 -12.72 -16.75 4.11
CA PRO A 38 -13.38 -16.01 5.19
C PRO A 38 -12.64 -16.11 6.52
N TRP A 39 -12.70 -15.05 7.34
CA TRP A 39 -12.04 -15.01 8.65
C TRP A 39 -13.04 -15.13 9.80
N ALA A 40 -12.64 -15.83 10.87
CA ALA A 40 -13.50 -15.97 12.04
C ALA A 40 -13.65 -14.63 12.75
N ILE A 41 -14.87 -14.26 13.13
CA ILE A 41 -15.09 -13.13 14.05
C ILE A 41 -14.38 -13.44 15.37
N LYS A 42 -13.72 -12.43 15.95
CA LYS A 42 -12.77 -12.49 17.09
C LYS A 42 -11.39 -13.10 16.78
N SER A 43 -11.14 -13.59 15.55
CA SER A 43 -9.79 -14.01 15.19
C SER A 43 -8.84 -12.82 15.04
N ILE A 44 -7.56 -13.06 15.29
CA ILE A 44 -6.48 -12.14 14.96
C ILE A 44 -6.09 -12.42 13.51
N GLN A 45 -6.09 -11.36 12.72
CA GLN A 45 -5.62 -11.35 11.34
C GLN A 45 -4.50 -10.31 11.23
N ASN A 46 -3.77 -10.35 10.12
CA ASN A 46 -2.66 -9.47 9.91
C ASN A 46 -2.81 -8.65 8.62
N VAL A 47 -2.38 -7.39 8.69
CA VAL A 47 -2.15 -6.52 7.53
C VAL A 47 -0.65 -6.49 7.28
N SER A 48 -0.25 -6.76 6.05
CA SER A 48 1.14 -6.57 5.61
C SER A 48 1.16 -5.60 4.46
N TRP A 49 2.25 -4.84 4.34
CA TRP A 49 2.45 -3.89 3.25
C TRP A 49 3.91 -3.77 2.86
N TRP A 50 4.14 -3.28 1.63
CA TRP A 50 5.45 -2.76 1.23
C TRP A 50 5.30 -1.65 0.18
N CYS A 51 6.27 -0.73 0.17
CA CYS A 51 6.40 0.35 -0.79
C CYS A 51 7.88 0.72 -0.95
N ASN A 52 8.48 0.32 -2.07
CA ASN A 52 9.92 0.47 -2.33
C ASN A 52 10.41 1.93 -2.34
N LYS A 53 9.50 2.89 -2.49
CA LYS A 53 9.79 4.33 -2.57
C LYS A 53 9.29 5.11 -1.35
N CYS A 54 8.69 4.43 -0.38
CA CYS A 54 8.25 5.04 0.87
C CYS A 54 9.37 4.95 1.92
N SER A 55 9.40 5.90 2.86
CA SER A 55 10.44 5.97 3.89
C SER A 55 10.18 4.97 5.01
N SER A 56 11.23 4.32 5.51
CA SER A 56 11.11 3.49 6.71
C SER A 56 10.93 4.28 8.00
N ALA A 57 11.17 5.60 7.99
CA ALA A 57 10.92 6.49 9.12
C ALA A 57 9.46 6.97 9.19
N ASP A 58 8.72 6.87 8.08
CA ASP A 58 7.30 7.26 8.03
C ASP A 58 6.42 6.16 8.64
N SER A 59 5.23 6.55 9.11
CA SER A 59 4.19 5.64 9.57
C SER A 59 3.06 5.54 8.54
N VAL A 60 2.36 4.42 8.54
CA VAL A 60 1.18 4.19 7.69
C VAL A 60 -0.11 4.30 8.48
N ILE A 61 -1.15 4.76 7.82
CA ILE A 61 -2.54 4.65 8.28
C ILE A 61 -3.13 3.37 7.68
N ILE A 62 -3.73 2.54 8.53
CA ILE A 62 -4.36 1.27 8.16
C ILE A 62 -5.84 1.37 8.47
N GLU A 63 -6.68 1.13 7.47
CA GLU A 63 -8.14 1.23 7.60
C GLU A 63 -8.81 -0.04 7.09
N ILE A 64 -9.79 -0.56 7.83
CA ILE A 64 -10.70 -1.61 7.35
C ILE A 64 -11.94 -0.94 6.78
N ILE A 65 -12.26 -1.25 5.53
CA ILE A 65 -13.36 -0.66 4.78
C ILE A 65 -14.43 -1.72 4.54
N LYS A 66 -15.61 -1.48 5.10
CA LYS A 66 -16.82 -2.28 4.93
C LYS A 66 -17.56 -1.87 3.65
N ASN A 67 -17.91 -2.86 2.84
CA ASN A 67 -18.63 -2.76 1.57
C ASN A 67 -18.07 -1.69 0.62
N GLY A 68 -16.76 -1.45 0.70
CA GLY A 68 -16.04 -0.48 -0.13
C GLY A 68 -16.32 0.99 0.18
N ARG A 69 -17.03 1.32 1.27
CA ARG A 69 -17.49 2.69 1.56
C ARG A 69 -17.17 3.16 2.97
N THR A 70 -17.44 2.34 3.98
CA THR A 70 -17.41 2.76 5.38
C THR A 70 -16.13 2.29 6.05
N VAL A 71 -15.33 3.21 6.58
CA VAL A 71 -14.22 2.86 7.47
C VAL A 71 -14.78 2.41 8.81
N VAL A 72 -14.47 1.19 9.23
CA VAL A 72 -14.99 0.59 10.46
C VAL A 72 -13.92 0.35 11.52
N PHE A 73 -12.65 0.42 11.13
CA PHE A 73 -11.52 0.31 12.03
C PHE A 73 -10.34 1.08 11.43
N THR A 74 -9.60 1.78 12.29
CA THR A 74 -8.41 2.55 11.92
C THR A 74 -7.31 2.28 12.93
N THR A 75 -6.10 2.08 12.45
CA THR A 75 -4.89 1.97 13.27
C THR A 75 -3.68 2.51 12.51
N THR A 76 -2.52 2.50 13.15
CA THR A 76 -1.24 2.90 12.55
C THR A 76 -0.21 1.77 12.60
N GLY A 77 0.61 1.74 11.56
CA GLY A 77 1.81 0.90 11.47
C GLY A 77 3.06 1.77 11.39
N VAL A 78 4.15 1.32 11.99
CA VAL A 78 5.47 1.95 11.81
C VAL A 78 6.12 1.42 10.54
N ASN A 79 7.03 2.19 9.95
CA ASN A 79 7.77 1.82 8.74
C ASN A 79 6.90 1.68 7.49
N ALA A 80 6.78 2.76 6.71
CA ALA A 80 6.04 2.76 5.45
C ALA A 80 6.75 2.00 4.31
N ASN A 81 8.04 1.70 4.43
CA ASN A 81 8.77 0.94 3.43
C ASN A 81 8.33 -0.53 3.40
N SER A 82 8.19 -1.17 4.56
CA SER A 82 7.66 -2.54 4.69
C SER A 82 7.25 -2.78 6.13
N GLY A 83 6.13 -3.47 6.33
CA GLY A 83 5.67 -3.75 7.67
C GLY A 83 4.49 -4.69 7.75
N THR A 84 4.13 -4.97 9.00
CA THR A 84 3.06 -5.88 9.37
C THR A 84 2.37 -5.38 10.63
N LYS A 85 1.05 -5.57 10.72
CA LYS A 85 0.24 -5.13 11.87
C LYS A 85 -0.94 -6.07 12.08
N ASP A 86 -1.03 -6.63 13.28
CA ASP A 86 -2.17 -7.44 13.68
C ASP A 86 -3.41 -6.59 13.97
N PHE A 87 -4.58 -7.14 13.67
CA PHE A 87 -5.87 -6.61 14.03
C PHE A 87 -6.84 -7.74 14.40
N VAL A 88 -7.80 -7.42 15.26
CA VAL A 88 -8.88 -8.35 15.63
C VAL A 88 -10.08 -8.10 14.71
N VAL A 89 -10.70 -9.17 14.21
CA VAL A 89 -11.99 -9.10 13.53
C VAL A 89 -13.09 -8.84 14.55
N ASP A 90 -13.29 -7.59 14.94
CA ASP A 90 -14.16 -7.19 16.06
C ASP A 90 -15.66 -7.39 15.71
N PRO A 91 -16.45 -8.10 16.54
CA PRO A 91 -17.89 -8.27 16.34
C PRO A 91 -18.68 -6.95 16.25
N LYS A 92 -18.14 -5.81 16.72
CA LYS A 92 -18.77 -4.49 16.61
C LYS A 92 -18.98 -4.02 15.16
N TRP A 93 -18.11 -4.45 14.25
CA TRP A 93 -18.20 -4.07 12.83
C TRP A 93 -18.28 -5.26 11.88
N ALA A 94 -17.82 -6.43 12.32
CA ALA A 94 -17.79 -7.64 11.51
C ALA A 94 -19.17 -8.33 11.50
N THR A 95 -19.93 -8.12 10.43
CA THR A 95 -21.21 -8.81 10.21
C THR A 95 -21.07 -9.80 9.05
N VAL A 96 -21.65 -10.99 9.22
CA VAL A 96 -21.66 -12.04 8.19
C VAL A 96 -22.45 -11.54 6.97
N GLY A 97 -21.90 -11.78 5.77
CA GLY A 97 -22.45 -11.32 4.50
C GLY A 97 -21.82 -10.03 3.97
N ASP A 98 -21.19 -9.24 4.84
CA ASP A 98 -20.44 -8.06 4.40
C ASP A 98 -19.09 -8.42 3.79
N LYS A 99 -18.62 -7.53 2.90
CA LYS A 99 -17.30 -7.61 2.29
C LYS A 99 -16.40 -6.52 2.87
N PHE A 100 -15.21 -6.89 3.27
CA PHE A 100 -14.22 -5.99 3.85
C PHE A 100 -12.98 -5.95 2.97
N LEU A 101 -12.22 -4.87 3.07
CA LEU A 101 -10.86 -4.80 2.55
C LEU A 101 -10.03 -3.90 3.45
N VAL A 102 -8.73 -4.04 3.41
CA VAL A 102 -7.81 -3.13 4.09
C VAL A 102 -7.26 -2.12 3.11
N ARG A 103 -7.19 -0.86 3.52
CA ARG A 103 -6.43 0.20 2.85
C ARG A 103 -5.25 0.59 3.73
N VAL A 104 -4.07 0.65 3.14
CA VAL A 104 -2.85 1.17 3.78
C VAL A 104 -2.44 2.42 3.04
N THR A 105 -2.15 3.50 3.78
CA THR A 105 -1.81 4.81 3.21
C THR A 105 -0.58 5.39 3.90
N ASP A 106 0.38 5.87 3.11
CA ASP A 106 1.46 6.76 3.52
C ASP A 106 1.40 8.02 2.65
N LYS A 107 1.15 9.18 3.27
CA LYS A 107 1.01 10.48 2.59
C LYS A 107 0.02 10.37 1.41
N ASN A 108 0.52 10.45 0.17
CA ASN A 108 -0.27 10.40 -1.05
C ASN A 108 -0.25 9.01 -1.75
N VAL A 109 0.37 8.01 -1.12
CA VAL A 109 0.51 6.65 -1.66
C VAL A 109 -0.42 5.73 -0.90
N SER A 110 -1.31 5.04 -1.60
CA SER A 110 -2.22 4.09 -0.97
C SER A 110 -2.34 2.79 -1.74
N GLY A 111 -2.61 1.72 -1.01
CA GLY A 111 -2.79 0.37 -1.51
C GLY A 111 -3.98 -0.29 -0.85
N LYS A 112 -4.55 -1.30 -1.51
CA LYS A 112 -5.69 -2.06 -0.98
C LYS A 112 -5.40 -3.55 -0.99
N SER A 113 -5.85 -4.26 0.04
CA SER A 113 -5.83 -5.71 0.07
C SER A 113 -6.86 -6.32 -0.87
N LEU A 114 -6.83 -7.64 -0.99
CA LEU A 114 -7.98 -8.39 -1.48
C LEU A 114 -9.18 -8.18 -0.56
N LYS A 115 -10.37 -8.35 -1.14
CA LYS A 115 -11.61 -8.36 -0.35
C LYS A 115 -11.71 -9.65 0.43
N PHE A 116 -12.20 -9.57 1.66
CA PHE A 116 -12.47 -10.72 2.51
C PHE A 116 -13.86 -10.67 3.13
N THR A 117 -14.34 -11.83 3.56
CA THR A 117 -15.60 -12.01 4.30
C THR A 117 -15.32 -12.58 5.69
N VAL A 118 -16.36 -12.65 6.52
CA VAL A 118 -16.26 -13.14 7.89
C VAL A 118 -17.30 -14.21 8.20
N PHE A 119 -17.01 -15.08 9.16
CA PHE A 119 -17.94 -16.08 9.69
C PHE A 119 -17.98 -16.09 11.22
N LYS A 120 -19.10 -16.52 11.80
CA LYS A 120 -19.21 -16.73 13.25
C LYS A 120 -18.61 -18.09 13.60
N THR A 121 -17.81 -18.15 14.66
CA THR A 121 -17.48 -19.42 15.31
C THR A 121 -18.71 -19.90 16.08
N GLN A 122 -19.03 -21.19 16.03
CA GLN A 122 -20.01 -21.76 16.95
C GLN A 122 -19.48 -21.59 18.37
N GLY A 123 -20.29 -21.01 19.25
CA GLY A 123 -20.01 -20.90 20.67
C GLY A 123 -20.49 -22.12 21.41
#